data_AF-A0A6B0WYP3-F1
#
_entry.id   AF-A0A6B0WYP3-F1
#
_cell.length_a   1.000
_cell.length_b   1.000
_cell.length_c   1.000
_cell.angle_alpha   90.00
_cell.angle_beta   90.00
_cell.angle_gamma   90.00
#
_symmetry.space_group_name_H-M   'P 1'
#
loop_
_entity.id
_entity.type
_entity.pdbx_description
1 polymer ?
#
loop_
_entity_poly.entity_id
_entity_poly.type
_entity_poly.pdbx_seq_one_letter_code
_entity_poly.pdbx_strand_id
1 'polypeptide(L)'
;MKNPHDELRIYLNKLIYRYRNIKSLDQQLKSIYEWNTPARYEALNLGAHFFWIVDYSLSRIIFLELSMFLSEKEDRSLCDWLNKAKEHVVSINPTRFNKIEREYEPIKPEKYRRIIDCQIAQLQARQNIIDRIKTHRDKAIVHLDREYFYDSQILDTNYPLSADDIDDLIEVVSCILRKHYSCLFQASMSMEVGSVQNIDTVLQYARAWMRARRDSDLIEKGFKPVEYERDEYKQP
;
A
#
# COMPACT_ATOMS: atom_id res chain seq x y z
N MET A 1 6.75 22.34 -19.00
CA MET A 1 7.97 21.64 -18.51
C MET A 1 9.14 22.01 -19.40
N LYS A 2 10.36 22.20 -18.87
CA LYS A 2 11.54 22.63 -19.68
C LYS A 2 12.28 21.45 -20.29
N ASN A 3 12.40 20.35 -19.54
CA ASN A 3 12.95 19.08 -20.03
C ASN A 3 11.98 17.93 -19.64
N PRO A 4 10.95 17.66 -20.47
CA PRO A 4 9.92 16.72 -20.10
C PRO A 4 10.42 15.29 -19.85
N HIS A 5 11.48 14.87 -20.55
CA HIS A 5 12.08 13.54 -20.40
C HIS A 5 12.58 13.32 -18.97
N ASP A 6 13.44 14.21 -18.47
CA ASP A 6 14.06 14.02 -17.15
C ASP A 6 13.10 14.36 -16.01
N GLU A 7 12.32 15.43 -16.17
CA GLU A 7 11.34 15.85 -15.17
C GLU A 7 10.28 14.77 -14.91
N LEU A 8 9.76 14.10 -15.94
CA LEU A 8 8.77 13.02 -15.76
C LEU A 8 9.37 11.75 -15.17
N ARG A 9 10.64 11.43 -15.46
CA ARG A 9 11.33 10.30 -14.84
C ARG A 9 11.54 10.53 -13.34
N ILE A 10 11.98 11.74 -12.96
CA ILE A 10 12.13 12.13 -11.55
C ILE A 10 10.78 12.09 -10.85
N TYR A 11 9.74 12.61 -11.49
CA TYR A 11 8.39 12.62 -10.94
C TYR A 11 7.83 11.19 -10.79
N LEU A 12 8.01 10.31 -11.78
CA LEU A 12 7.62 8.89 -11.68
C LEU A 12 8.32 8.20 -10.51
N ASN A 13 9.62 8.43 -10.32
CA ASN A 13 10.36 7.88 -9.19
C ASN A 13 9.78 8.35 -7.85
N LYS A 14 9.43 9.64 -7.71
CA LYS A 14 8.77 10.14 -6.49
C LYS A 14 7.42 9.46 -6.24
N LEU A 15 6.62 9.23 -7.29
CA LEU A 15 5.36 8.48 -7.18
C LEU A 15 5.59 7.03 -6.75
N ILE A 16 6.61 6.37 -7.28
CA ILE A 16 7.00 5.01 -6.88
C ILE A 16 7.36 4.95 -5.40
N TYR A 17 8.18 5.89 -4.91
CA TYR A 17 8.53 5.94 -3.48
C TYR A 17 7.29 6.15 -2.60
N ARG A 18 6.42 7.10 -2.98
CA ARG A 18 5.17 7.35 -2.27
C ARG A 18 4.26 6.11 -2.25
N TYR A 19 4.10 5.45 -3.40
CA TYR A 19 3.33 4.21 -3.51
C TYR A 19 3.91 3.08 -2.64
N ARG A 20 5.24 2.90 -2.63
CA ARG A 20 5.89 1.90 -1.76
C ARG A 20 5.63 2.17 -0.28
N ASN A 21 5.59 3.43 0.14
CA ASN A 21 5.23 3.78 1.51
C ASN A 21 3.76 3.41 1.81
N ILE A 22 2.82 3.74 0.93
CA ILE A 22 1.40 3.36 1.07
C ILE A 22 1.27 1.84 1.20
N LYS A 23 1.89 1.08 0.28
CA LYS A 23 1.87 -0.37 0.29
C LYS A 23 2.51 -0.96 1.54
N SER A 24 3.58 -0.35 2.05
CA SER A 24 4.22 -0.77 3.29
C SER A 24 3.27 -0.67 4.48
N LEU A 25 2.57 0.46 4.60
CA LEU A 25 1.60 0.69 5.68
C LEU A 25 0.42 -0.27 5.59
N ASP A 26 -0.11 -0.49 4.39
CA ASP A 26 -1.16 -1.48 4.12
C ASP A 26 -0.73 -2.90 4.53
N GLN A 27 0.50 -3.30 4.18
CA GLN A 27 1.04 -4.59 4.58
C GLN A 27 1.19 -4.71 6.11
N GLN A 28 1.64 -3.65 6.80
CA GLN A 28 1.70 -3.64 8.26
C GLN A 28 0.32 -3.80 8.89
N LEU A 29 -0.69 -3.11 8.35
CA LEU A 29 -2.08 -3.19 8.82
C LEU A 29 -2.64 -4.61 8.65
N LYS A 30 -2.41 -5.24 7.48
CA LYS A 30 -2.81 -6.63 7.23
C LYS A 30 -2.15 -7.60 8.19
N SER A 31 -0.86 -7.43 8.49
CA SER A 31 -0.19 -8.24 9.52
C SER A 31 -0.88 -8.11 10.87
N ILE A 32 -1.31 -6.92 11.32
CA ILE A 32 -2.10 -6.79 12.57
C ILE A 32 -3.37 -7.66 12.51
N TYR A 33 -4.11 -7.63 11.39
CA TYR A 33 -5.34 -8.41 11.25
C TYR A 33 -5.10 -9.92 11.19
N GLU A 34 -4.02 -10.38 10.55
CA GLU A 34 -3.64 -11.81 10.52
C GLU A 34 -3.35 -12.37 11.92
N TRP A 35 -2.95 -11.51 12.86
CA TRP A 35 -2.75 -11.89 14.27
C TRP A 35 -4.04 -11.99 15.07
N ASN A 36 -5.17 -11.52 14.53
CA ASN A 36 -6.49 -11.65 15.15
C ASN A 36 -7.08 -13.06 14.96
N THR A 37 -6.32 -14.08 15.36
CA THR A 37 -6.73 -15.48 15.36
C THR A 37 -6.74 -16.03 16.78
N PRO A 38 -7.58 -17.02 17.12
CA PRO A 38 -7.65 -17.55 18.49
C PRO A 38 -6.29 -18.00 19.06
N ALA A 39 -5.38 -18.49 18.21
CA ALA A 39 -4.06 -18.97 18.61
C ALA A 39 -3.01 -17.87 18.88
N ARG A 40 -3.26 -16.64 18.41
CA ARG A 40 -2.30 -15.51 18.43
C ARG A 40 -2.85 -14.24 19.06
N TYR A 41 -4.18 -14.15 19.23
CA TYR A 41 -4.91 -13.00 19.76
C TYR A 41 -4.38 -12.51 21.10
N GLU A 42 -3.88 -13.41 21.94
CA GLU A 42 -3.38 -13.06 23.25
C GLU A 42 -2.23 -12.04 23.22
N ALA A 43 -1.36 -12.13 22.21
CA ALA A 43 -0.26 -11.18 22.02
C ALA A 43 -0.77 -9.79 21.60
N LEU A 44 -1.83 -9.72 20.79
CA LEU A 44 -2.51 -8.46 20.47
C LEU A 44 -3.23 -7.89 21.71
N ASN A 45 -3.89 -8.77 22.48
CA ASN A 45 -4.71 -8.36 23.61
C ASN A 45 -3.90 -7.71 24.75
N LEU A 46 -2.62 -8.06 24.91
CA LEU A 46 -1.69 -7.37 25.83
C LEU A 46 -1.67 -5.85 25.63
N GLY A 47 -1.82 -5.41 24.38
CA GLY A 47 -1.78 -4.02 23.97
C GLY A 47 -3.03 -3.62 23.20
N ALA A 48 -4.20 -4.17 23.52
CA ALA A 48 -5.42 -4.00 22.71
C ALA A 48 -5.71 -2.52 22.36
N HIS A 49 -5.60 -1.61 23.34
CA HIS A 49 -5.80 -0.17 23.10
C HIS A 49 -4.72 0.45 22.21
N PHE A 50 -3.46 0.02 22.34
CA PHE A 50 -2.38 0.46 21.47
C PHE A 50 -2.65 0.02 20.03
N PHE A 51 -2.99 -1.27 19.82
CA PHE A 51 -3.29 -1.78 18.49
C PHE A 51 -4.53 -1.15 17.88
N TRP A 52 -5.53 -0.81 18.69
CA TRP A 52 -6.69 -0.04 18.20
C TRP A 52 -6.30 1.35 17.69
N ILE A 53 -5.43 2.07 18.41
CA ILE A 53 -4.90 3.37 17.97
C ILE A 53 -4.05 3.21 16.70
N VAL A 54 -3.22 2.18 16.63
CA VAL A 54 -2.37 1.89 15.46
C VAL A 54 -3.21 1.56 14.25
N ASP A 55 -4.19 0.66 14.39
CA ASP A 55 -5.15 0.28 13.35
C ASP A 55 -5.87 1.51 12.78
N TYR A 56 -6.46 2.32 13.65
CA TYR A 56 -7.12 3.56 13.28
C TYR A 56 -6.19 4.56 12.57
N SER A 57 -4.97 4.71 13.08
CA SER A 57 -4.00 5.67 12.53
C SER A 57 -3.47 5.23 11.17
N LEU A 58 -3.09 3.94 11.02
CA LEU A 58 -2.60 3.37 9.77
C LEU A 58 -3.67 3.46 8.68
N SER A 59 -4.90 3.03 8.98
CA SER A 59 -6.03 3.08 8.05
C SER A 59 -6.25 4.50 7.53
N ARG A 60 -6.25 5.49 8.42
CA ARG A 60 -6.41 6.91 8.03
C ARG A 60 -5.27 7.43 7.16
N ILE A 61 -4.02 7.08 7.48
CA ILE A 61 -2.86 7.49 6.67
C ILE A 61 -2.97 6.88 5.28
N ILE A 62 -3.32 5.59 5.18
CA ILE A 62 -3.51 4.91 3.89
C ILE A 62 -4.61 5.61 3.08
N PHE A 63 -5.77 5.89 3.68
CA PHE A 63 -6.87 6.57 2.99
C PHE A 63 -6.49 7.98 2.54
N LEU A 64 -5.84 8.76 3.40
CA LEU A 64 -5.36 10.10 3.05
C LEU A 64 -4.39 10.03 1.86
N GLU A 65 -3.37 9.18 1.96
CA GLU A 65 -2.34 9.07 0.93
C GLU A 65 -2.89 8.56 -0.38
N LEU A 66 -3.74 7.52 -0.38
CA LEU A 66 -4.41 7.02 -1.58
C LEU A 66 -5.30 8.09 -2.22
N SER A 67 -6.08 8.83 -1.42
CA SER A 67 -6.96 9.89 -1.93
C SER A 67 -6.19 10.96 -2.69
N MET A 68 -5.04 11.37 -2.16
CA MET A 68 -4.18 12.39 -2.78
C MET A 68 -3.41 11.81 -3.97
N PHE A 69 -2.93 10.57 -3.85
CA PHE A 69 -2.20 9.87 -4.89
C PHE A 69 -3.05 9.66 -6.15
N LEU A 70 -4.35 9.45 -5.99
CA LEU A 70 -5.31 9.17 -7.07
C LEU A 70 -6.21 10.37 -7.44
N SER A 71 -6.01 11.54 -6.82
CA SER A 71 -6.83 12.72 -7.10
C SER A 71 -6.45 13.34 -8.45
N GLU A 72 -7.46 13.64 -9.27
CA GLU A 72 -7.29 14.42 -10.49
C GLU A 72 -6.98 15.90 -10.23
N LYS A 73 -7.33 16.40 -9.03
CA LYS A 73 -7.17 17.82 -8.66
C LYS A 73 -5.84 18.12 -7.96
N GLU A 74 -5.15 17.08 -7.48
CA GLU A 74 -3.89 17.25 -6.76
C GLU A 74 -2.73 17.36 -7.74
N ASP A 75 -1.96 18.43 -7.59
CA ASP A 75 -0.63 18.50 -8.20
C ASP A 75 0.20 17.34 -7.64
N ARG A 76 0.98 16.68 -8.50
CA ARG A 76 1.85 15.56 -8.10
C ARG A 76 1.12 14.23 -7.80
N SER A 77 -0.08 14.02 -8.34
CA SER A 77 -0.79 12.72 -8.29
C SER A 77 -0.35 11.76 -9.41
N LEU A 78 -0.82 10.52 -9.39
CA LEU A 78 -0.63 9.59 -10.51
C LEU A 78 -1.37 10.09 -11.76
N CYS A 79 -2.59 10.63 -11.60
CA CYS A 79 -3.39 11.15 -12.70
C CYS A 79 -2.71 12.36 -13.37
N ASP A 80 -2.16 13.29 -12.58
CA ASP A 80 -1.38 14.42 -13.08
C ASP A 80 -0.17 13.93 -13.89
N TRP A 81 0.55 12.94 -13.38
CA TRP A 81 1.69 12.36 -14.09
C TRP A 81 1.27 11.69 -15.41
N LEU A 82 0.19 10.90 -15.42
CA LEU A 82 -0.33 10.24 -16.62
C LEU A 82 -0.71 11.26 -17.70
N ASN A 83 -1.39 12.34 -17.31
CA ASN A 83 -1.78 13.41 -18.23
C ASN A 83 -0.55 14.12 -18.83
N LYS A 84 0.43 14.48 -17.99
CA LYS A 84 1.68 15.10 -18.47
C LYS A 84 2.50 14.15 -19.35
N ALA A 85 2.53 12.86 -19.02
CA ALA A 85 3.19 11.85 -19.83
C ALA A 85 2.53 11.67 -21.21
N LYS A 86 1.20 11.79 -21.27
CA LYS A 86 0.42 11.75 -22.51
C LYS A 86 0.70 12.95 -23.42
N GLU A 87 0.75 14.14 -22.83
CA GLU A 87 1.05 15.40 -23.51
C GLU A 87 2.46 15.38 -24.11
N HIS A 88 3.45 14.98 -23.30
CA HIS A 88 4.86 15.05 -23.66
C HIS A 88 5.44 13.75 -24.23
N VAL A 89 4.61 12.82 -24.71
CA VAL A 89 5.04 11.49 -25.17
C VAL A 89 6.19 11.49 -26.17
N VAL A 90 6.23 12.48 -27.07
CA VAL A 90 7.29 12.62 -28.09
C VAL A 90 8.64 12.89 -27.44
N SER A 91 8.67 13.72 -26.40
CA SER A 91 9.89 14.05 -25.67
C SER A 91 10.37 12.92 -24.75
N ILE A 92 9.44 12.07 -24.28
CA ILE A 92 9.73 11.00 -23.33
C ILE A 92 10.39 9.79 -24.02
N ASN A 93 10.14 9.59 -25.32
CA ASN A 93 10.66 8.48 -26.12
C ASN A 93 10.51 7.10 -25.43
N PRO A 94 9.28 6.67 -25.10
CA PRO A 94 9.02 5.45 -24.34
C PRO A 94 9.47 4.20 -25.11
N THR A 95 9.91 3.18 -24.39
CA THR A 95 10.38 1.92 -24.96
C THR A 95 9.61 0.71 -24.44
N ARG A 96 9.75 -0.46 -25.08
CA ARG A 96 9.23 -1.74 -24.59
C ARG A 96 10.25 -2.84 -24.81
N PHE A 97 10.29 -3.79 -23.90
CA PHE A 97 11.13 -4.97 -24.05
C PHE A 97 10.53 -5.93 -25.09
N ASN A 98 11.29 -6.22 -26.15
CA ASN A 98 10.98 -7.26 -27.12
C ASN A 98 11.57 -8.59 -26.63
N LYS A 99 10.71 -9.56 -26.31
CA LYS A 99 11.15 -10.88 -25.81
C LYS A 99 11.90 -11.71 -26.86
N ILE A 100 11.63 -11.48 -28.14
CA ILE A 100 12.23 -12.25 -29.25
C ILE A 100 13.67 -11.79 -29.45
N GLU A 101 13.86 -10.48 -29.59
CA GLU A 101 15.17 -9.86 -29.84
C GLU A 101 15.97 -9.64 -28.55
N ARG A 102 15.32 -9.74 -27.37
CA ARG A 102 15.89 -9.44 -26.05
C ARG A 102 16.42 -8.01 -25.90
N GLU A 103 15.84 -7.07 -26.65
CA GLU A 103 16.22 -5.66 -26.66
C GLU A 103 15.01 -4.74 -26.41
N TYR A 104 15.29 -3.47 -26.09
CA TYR A 104 14.26 -2.44 -25.94
C TYR A 104 14.05 -1.70 -27.25
N GLU A 105 12.81 -1.75 -27.77
CA GLU A 105 12.41 -1.02 -28.97
C GLU A 105 11.57 0.23 -28.62
N PRO A 106 11.66 1.32 -29.39
CA PRO A 106 10.81 2.49 -29.22
C PRO A 106 9.32 2.17 -29.41
N ILE A 107 8.47 2.73 -28.56
CA ILE A 107 7.01 2.70 -28.72
C ILE A 107 6.58 3.95 -29.50
N LYS A 108 5.80 3.75 -30.57
CA LYS A 108 5.18 4.87 -31.29
C LYS A 108 4.33 5.74 -30.35
N PRO A 109 4.40 7.07 -30.44
CA PRO A 109 3.66 7.99 -29.58
C PRO A 109 2.17 7.66 -29.41
N GLU A 110 1.47 7.32 -30.50
CA GLU A 110 0.04 7.00 -30.51
C GLU A 110 -0.25 5.73 -29.70
N LYS A 111 0.63 4.74 -29.79
CA LYS A 111 0.50 3.48 -29.04
C LYS A 111 0.72 3.71 -27.55
N TYR A 112 1.67 4.55 -27.17
CA TYR A 112 1.89 4.89 -25.77
C TYR A 112 0.74 5.73 -25.19
N ARG A 113 0.19 6.69 -25.95
CA ARG A 113 -1.02 7.42 -25.55
C ARG A 113 -2.20 6.48 -25.25
N ARG A 114 -2.43 5.47 -26.11
CA ARG A 114 -3.45 4.44 -25.86
C ARG A 114 -3.22 3.62 -24.60
N ILE A 115 -1.96 3.35 -24.24
CA ILE A 115 -1.63 2.66 -22.98
C ILE A 115 -2.09 3.54 -21.81
N ILE A 116 -1.74 4.82 -21.82
CA ILE A 116 -2.15 5.79 -20.79
C ILE A 116 -3.67 5.90 -20.73
N ASP A 117 -4.36 6.02 -21.88
CA ASP A 117 -5.82 6.13 -21.93
C ASP A 117 -6.51 4.91 -21.30
N CYS A 118 -6.00 3.71 -21.57
CA CYS A 118 -6.49 2.48 -20.95
C CYS A 118 -6.28 2.49 -19.42
N GLN A 119 -5.14 2.97 -18.94
CA GLN A 119 -4.84 3.03 -17.51
C GLN A 119 -5.66 4.10 -16.78
N ILE A 120 -5.92 5.24 -17.42
CA ILE A 120 -6.85 6.25 -16.91
C ILE A 120 -8.25 5.63 -16.81
N ALA A 121 -8.71 4.91 -17.83
CA ALA A 121 -10.01 4.22 -17.79
C ALA A 121 -10.07 3.15 -16.69
N GLN A 122 -8.96 2.43 -16.41
CA GLN A 122 -8.88 1.48 -15.29
C GLN A 122 -9.06 2.16 -13.92
N LEU A 123 -8.53 3.38 -13.76
CA LEU A 123 -8.72 4.18 -12.54
C LEU A 123 -10.16 4.72 -12.46
N GLN A 124 -10.71 5.21 -13.56
CA GLN A 124 -12.10 5.69 -13.64
C GLN A 124 -13.12 4.59 -13.34
N ALA A 125 -12.84 3.35 -13.75
CA ALA A 125 -13.68 2.20 -13.41
C ALA A 125 -13.77 1.94 -11.90
N ARG A 126 -12.85 2.49 -11.10
CA ARG A 126 -12.77 2.39 -9.64
C ARG A 126 -13.10 3.72 -8.94
N GLN A 127 -13.69 4.66 -9.66
CA GLN A 127 -13.95 6.00 -9.14
C GLN A 127 -14.84 5.97 -7.89
N ASN A 128 -15.78 5.03 -7.82
CA ASN A 128 -16.62 4.82 -6.63
C ASN A 128 -15.81 4.44 -5.37
N ILE A 129 -14.73 3.66 -5.50
CA ILE A 129 -13.84 3.33 -4.38
C ILE A 129 -13.04 4.57 -4.00
N ILE A 130 -12.47 5.25 -4.99
CA ILE A 130 -11.68 6.47 -4.79
C ILE A 130 -12.52 7.55 -4.09
N ASP A 131 -13.78 7.71 -4.46
CA ASP A 131 -14.68 8.71 -3.87
C ASP A 131 -15.10 8.34 -2.44
N ARG A 132 -15.28 7.04 -2.15
CA ARG A 132 -15.46 6.56 -0.77
C ARG A 132 -14.24 6.88 0.09
N ILE A 133 -13.02 6.61 -0.39
CA ILE A 133 -11.76 6.95 0.30
C ILE A 133 -11.65 8.46 0.54
N LYS A 134 -11.97 9.29 -0.47
CA LYS A 134 -12.01 10.75 -0.33
C LYS A 134 -13.04 11.19 0.71
N THR A 135 -14.20 10.55 0.75
CA THR A 135 -15.24 10.87 1.73
C THR A 135 -14.78 10.55 3.15
N HIS A 136 -14.14 9.39 3.34
CA HIS A 136 -13.47 9.04 4.59
C HIS A 136 -12.44 10.10 5.00
N ARG A 137 -11.59 10.56 4.09
CA ARG A 137 -10.67 11.67 4.36
C ARG A 137 -11.42 12.94 4.76
N ASP A 138 -12.38 13.37 3.96
CA ASP A 138 -13.01 14.67 4.10
C ASP A 138 -13.82 14.79 5.39
N LYS A 139 -14.63 13.77 5.67
CA LYS A 139 -15.48 13.72 6.86
C LYS A 139 -14.70 13.48 8.14
N ALA A 140 -13.71 12.59 8.09
CA ALA A 140 -13.02 12.15 9.29
C ALA A 140 -11.77 12.98 9.63
N ILE A 141 -11.14 13.63 8.64
CA ILE A 141 -9.84 14.31 8.80
C ILE A 141 -9.98 15.81 8.48
N VAL A 142 -10.51 16.17 7.31
CA VAL A 142 -10.44 17.56 6.81
C VAL A 142 -11.48 18.46 7.47
N HIS A 143 -12.71 17.97 7.63
CA HIS A 143 -13.81 18.77 8.18
C HIS A 143 -14.12 18.47 9.64
N LEU A 144 -13.55 17.40 10.21
CA LEU A 144 -13.82 16.94 11.57
C LEU A 144 -15.32 17.00 11.88
N ASP A 145 -16.12 16.49 10.95
CA ASP A 145 -17.57 16.60 11.05
C ASP A 145 -18.00 15.95 12.37
N ARG A 146 -18.69 16.74 13.20
CA ARG A 146 -18.97 16.42 14.60
C ARG A 146 -19.60 15.04 14.75
N GLU A 147 -20.54 14.71 13.88
CA GLU A 147 -21.23 13.42 13.81
C GLU A 147 -20.25 12.23 13.68
N TYR A 148 -19.32 12.32 12.74
CA TYR A 148 -18.35 11.25 12.44
C TYR A 148 -17.14 11.25 13.37
N PHE A 149 -16.87 12.35 14.06
CA PHE A 149 -15.85 12.41 15.11
C PHE A 149 -16.30 11.67 16.38
N TYR A 150 -17.58 11.79 16.75
CA TYR A 150 -18.11 11.12 17.94
C TYR A 150 -18.43 9.64 17.71
N ASP A 151 -18.77 9.25 16.49
CA ASP A 151 -18.99 7.84 16.14
C ASP A 151 -18.36 7.50 14.78
N SER A 152 -17.19 6.86 14.84
CA SER A 152 -16.47 6.43 13.64
C SER A 152 -17.17 5.29 12.89
N GLN A 153 -18.08 4.54 13.53
CA GLN A 153 -18.79 3.44 12.87
C GLN A 153 -19.82 3.94 11.85
N ILE A 154 -20.29 5.19 12.01
CA ILE A 154 -21.19 5.83 11.04
C ILE A 154 -20.50 6.00 9.68
N LEU A 155 -19.19 6.29 9.67
CA LEU A 155 -18.41 6.38 8.43
C LEU A 155 -18.34 5.04 7.71
N ASP A 156 -18.03 3.98 8.46
CA ASP A 156 -17.92 2.62 7.92
C ASP A 156 -19.28 2.09 7.43
N THR A 157 -20.38 2.56 8.05
CA THR A 157 -21.74 2.19 7.65
C THR A 157 -22.21 2.97 6.41
N ASN A 158 -21.99 4.29 6.37
CA ASN A 158 -22.48 5.15 5.29
C ASN A 158 -21.60 5.05 4.04
N TYR A 159 -20.30 4.76 4.22
CA TYR A 159 -19.30 4.71 3.15
C TYR A 159 -18.43 3.45 3.30
N PRO A 160 -19.01 2.24 3.19
CA PRO A 160 -18.28 1.01 3.45
C PRO A 160 -17.11 0.86 2.48
N LEU A 161 -15.94 0.53 3.02
CA LEU A 161 -14.73 0.19 2.28
C LEU A 161 -14.25 -1.18 2.73
N SER A 162 -14.18 -2.13 1.80
CA SER A 162 -13.63 -3.45 2.08
C SER A 162 -12.10 -3.46 1.92
N ALA A 163 -11.42 -4.42 2.55
CA ALA A 163 -10.00 -4.64 2.30
C ALA A 163 -9.75 -4.95 0.81
N ASP A 164 -10.63 -5.73 0.17
CA ASP A 164 -10.56 -6.05 -1.26
C ASP A 164 -10.63 -4.81 -2.16
N ASP A 165 -11.44 -3.81 -1.79
CA ASP A 165 -11.50 -2.53 -2.51
C ASP A 165 -10.13 -1.81 -2.50
N ILE A 166 -9.43 -1.84 -1.36
CA ILE A 166 -8.10 -1.22 -1.20
C ILE A 166 -7.05 -2.02 -1.97
N ASP A 167 -7.11 -3.35 -1.90
CA ASP A 167 -6.18 -4.26 -2.57
C ASP A 167 -6.23 -4.12 -4.08
N ASP A 168 -7.45 -4.05 -4.64
CA ASP A 168 -7.67 -3.84 -6.07
C ASP A 168 -7.08 -2.49 -6.53
N LEU A 169 -7.24 -1.42 -5.75
CA LEU A 169 -6.62 -0.12 -6.03
C LEU A 169 -5.08 -0.18 -5.98
N ILE A 170 -4.52 -0.79 -4.93
CA ILE A 170 -3.07 -0.94 -4.78
C ILE A 170 -2.49 -1.72 -5.96
N GLU A 171 -3.14 -2.81 -6.39
CA GLU A 171 -2.63 -3.63 -7.49
C GLU A 171 -2.75 -2.94 -8.85
N VAL A 172 -3.83 -2.23 -9.13
CA VAL A 172 -3.93 -1.43 -10.36
C VAL A 172 -2.85 -0.35 -10.41
N VAL A 173 -2.63 0.37 -9.32
CA VAL A 173 -1.54 1.36 -9.23
C VAL A 173 -0.18 0.69 -9.43
N SER A 174 0.05 -0.47 -8.81
CA SER A 174 1.26 -1.29 -8.96
C SER A 174 1.56 -1.55 -10.43
N CYS A 175 0.54 -2.02 -11.17
CA CYS A 175 0.64 -2.36 -12.58
C CYS A 175 0.92 -1.13 -13.45
N ILE A 176 0.25 0.00 -13.19
CA ILE A 176 0.48 1.26 -13.91
C ILE A 176 1.93 1.72 -13.72
N LEU A 177 2.37 1.85 -12.47
CA LEU A 177 3.72 2.32 -12.15
C LEU A 177 4.79 1.39 -12.73
N ARG A 178 4.60 0.06 -12.63
CA ARG A 178 5.56 -0.92 -13.16
C ARG A 178 5.65 -0.82 -14.68
N LYS A 179 4.52 -0.64 -15.35
CA LYS A 179 4.48 -0.48 -16.81
C LYS A 179 5.26 0.75 -17.26
N HIS A 180 5.03 1.90 -16.62
CA HIS A 180 5.73 3.13 -16.97
C HIS A 180 7.20 3.09 -16.59
N TYR A 181 7.54 2.49 -15.45
CA TYR A 181 8.93 2.32 -15.07
C TYR A 181 9.70 1.52 -16.15
N SER A 182 9.14 0.40 -16.60
CA SER A 182 9.73 -0.38 -17.70
C SER A 182 9.86 0.43 -18.99
N CYS A 183 8.85 1.23 -19.33
CA CYS A 183 8.89 2.03 -20.54
C CYS A 183 9.94 3.15 -20.52
N LEU A 184 10.19 3.75 -19.37
CA LEU A 184 11.07 4.92 -19.25
C LEU A 184 12.50 4.59 -18.83
N PHE A 185 12.67 3.54 -18.02
CA PHE A 185 13.96 3.18 -17.44
C PHE A 185 14.58 1.94 -18.06
N GLN A 186 13.90 1.28 -19.00
CA GLN A 186 14.37 0.04 -19.64
C GLN A 186 14.73 -1.05 -18.60
N ALA A 187 13.97 -1.09 -17.51
CA ALA A 187 14.21 -2.00 -16.40
C ALA A 187 12.89 -2.55 -15.86
N SER A 188 12.93 -3.80 -15.40
CA SER A 188 11.83 -4.35 -14.58
C SER A 188 12.09 -3.98 -13.12
N MET A 189 11.05 -3.56 -12.41
CA MET A 189 11.15 -3.23 -11.00
C MET A 189 10.07 -3.97 -10.21
N SER A 190 10.51 -4.69 -9.17
CA SER A 190 9.59 -5.21 -8.16
C SER A 190 8.97 -4.04 -7.39
N MET A 191 7.67 -4.14 -7.18
CA MET A 191 6.87 -3.22 -6.39
C MET A 191 6.65 -3.76 -4.97
N GLU A 192 7.48 -4.70 -4.54
CA GLU A 192 7.43 -5.28 -3.20
C GLU A 192 8.13 -4.36 -2.19
N VAL A 193 7.66 -4.43 -0.96
CA VAL A 193 8.28 -3.77 0.18
C VAL A 193 9.01 -4.85 0.95
N GLY A 194 10.35 -4.79 0.96
CA GLY A 194 11.16 -5.62 1.83
C GLY A 194 11.44 -4.90 3.13
N SER A 195 10.99 -5.44 4.26
CA SER A 195 11.46 -5.02 5.58
C SER A 195 11.75 -6.25 6.44
N VAL A 196 12.90 -6.23 7.12
CA VAL A 196 13.32 -7.26 8.10
C VAL A 196 12.69 -6.97 9.48
N GLN A 197 12.22 -5.74 9.70
CA GLN A 197 11.55 -5.28 10.91
C GLN A 197 10.12 -4.90 10.56
N ASN A 198 9.18 -5.78 10.87
CA ASN A 198 7.75 -5.56 10.66
C ASN A 198 7.00 -5.83 11.98
N ILE A 199 5.72 -5.45 12.01
CA ILE A 199 4.82 -5.71 13.13
C ILE A 199 4.80 -7.19 13.48
N ASP A 200 4.91 -8.05 12.47
CA ASP A 200 4.98 -9.51 12.63
C ASP A 200 6.11 -9.92 13.58
N THR A 201 7.34 -9.46 13.34
CA THR A 201 8.49 -9.72 14.20
C THR A 201 8.23 -9.27 15.63
N VAL A 202 7.67 -8.07 15.83
CA VAL A 202 7.38 -7.53 17.17
C VAL A 202 6.35 -8.40 17.90
N LEU A 203 5.28 -8.80 17.21
CA LEU A 203 4.23 -9.64 17.77
C LEU A 203 4.72 -11.08 18.06
N GLN A 204 5.59 -11.62 17.21
CA GLN A 204 6.27 -12.90 17.45
C GLN A 204 7.09 -12.85 18.73
N TYR A 205 7.91 -11.82 18.94
CA TYR A 205 8.68 -11.65 20.18
C TYR A 205 7.79 -11.45 21.41
N ALA A 206 6.72 -10.65 21.29
CA ALA A 206 5.77 -10.45 22.39
C ALA A 206 5.14 -11.79 22.82
N ARG A 207 4.64 -12.57 21.87
CA ARG A 207 4.09 -13.92 22.10
C ARG A 207 5.14 -14.85 22.70
N ALA A 208 6.36 -14.85 22.18
CA ALA A 208 7.46 -15.66 22.68
C ALA A 208 7.78 -15.37 24.15
N TRP A 209 7.80 -14.08 24.52
CA TRP A 209 8.02 -13.66 25.90
C TRP A 209 6.89 -14.08 26.84
N MET A 210 5.63 -13.97 26.40
CA MET A 210 4.49 -14.47 27.17
C MET A 210 4.60 -15.97 27.44
N ARG A 211 4.99 -16.74 26.41
CA ARG A 211 5.20 -18.19 26.51
C ARG A 211 6.31 -18.52 27.50
N ALA A 212 7.46 -17.86 27.40
CA ALA A 212 8.58 -18.05 28.31
C ALA A 212 8.19 -17.82 29.78
N ARG A 213 7.27 -16.89 30.06
CA ARG A 213 6.79 -16.64 31.43
C ARG A 213 5.90 -17.77 31.99
N ARG A 214 5.31 -18.62 31.14
CA ARG A 214 4.35 -19.67 31.51
C ARG A 214 4.94 -21.07 31.54
N ASP A 215 6.13 -21.25 30.99
CA ASP A 215 6.75 -22.57 30.82
C ASP A 215 7.89 -22.78 31.83
N SER A 216 7.53 -23.32 33.00
CA SER A 216 8.48 -23.61 34.10
C SER A 216 9.58 -24.58 33.67
N ASP A 217 9.22 -25.58 32.87
CA ASP A 217 10.11 -26.65 32.38
C ASP A 217 11.21 -26.11 31.44
N LEU A 218 10.87 -25.09 30.64
CA LEU A 218 11.80 -24.45 29.71
C LEU A 218 12.67 -23.38 30.37
N ILE A 219 12.17 -22.69 31.41
CA ILE A 219 13.00 -21.81 32.26
C ILE A 219 14.14 -22.62 32.90
N GLU A 220 13.87 -23.87 33.31
CA GLU A 220 14.89 -24.78 33.85
C GLU A 220 15.86 -25.34 32.79
N LYS A 221 15.41 -25.57 31.55
CA LYS A 221 16.22 -26.13 30.45
C LYS A 221 17.04 -25.10 29.66
N GLY A 222 16.82 -23.80 29.91
CA GLY A 222 17.53 -22.69 29.29
C GLY A 222 16.77 -22.02 28.13
N PHE A 223 16.79 -20.69 28.08
CA PHE A 223 16.03 -19.89 27.11
C PHE A 223 16.59 -20.02 25.67
N LYS A 224 15.80 -20.62 24.76
CA LYS A 224 16.08 -20.68 23.32
C LYS A 224 14.98 -19.99 22.50
N PRO A 225 15.18 -18.73 22.05
CA PRO A 225 14.16 -17.93 21.36
C PRO A 225 13.43 -18.63 20.21
N VAL A 226 14.16 -19.42 19.41
CA VAL A 226 13.62 -20.15 18.23
C VAL A 226 12.56 -21.19 18.60
N GLU A 227 12.60 -21.75 19.81
CA GLU A 227 11.60 -22.71 20.28
C GLU A 227 10.26 -22.02 20.58
N TYR A 228 10.25 -20.69 20.76
CA TYR A 228 9.07 -19.87 21.04
C TYR A 228 8.39 -19.28 19.80
N GLU A 229 8.97 -19.45 18.61
CA GLU A 229 8.43 -18.97 17.33
C GLU A 229 7.48 -19.99 16.66
N ARG A 230 7.43 -21.25 17.13
CA ARG A 230 6.60 -22.31 16.54
C ARG A 230 5.12 -22.16 16.94
N ASP A 231 4.20 -22.36 16.00
CA ASP A 231 2.76 -22.28 16.29
C ASP A 231 2.25 -23.44 17.15
N GLU A 232 2.92 -24.58 17.10
CA GLU A 232 2.53 -25.81 17.81
C GLU A 232 2.83 -25.73 19.31
N TYR A 233 1.79 -25.82 20.13
CA TYR A 233 1.90 -26.14 21.55
C TYR A 233 1.06 -27.39 21.84
N LYS A 234 1.68 -28.39 22.47
CA LYS A 234 0.92 -29.40 23.21
C LYS A 234 0.53 -28.74 24.53
N GLN A 235 -0.76 -28.48 24.73
CA GLN A 235 -1.26 -28.06 26.03
C GLN A 235 -0.90 -29.12 27.08
N PRO A 236 -0.55 -28.71 28.32
CA PRO A 236 -0.51 -29.63 29.45
C PRO A 236 -1.89 -30.25 29.72
#